data_AF-A0A938P769-F1
#
_entry.id   AF-A0A938P769-F1
#
_cell.length_a   1.000
_cell.length_b   1.000
_cell.length_c   1.000
_cell.angle_alpha   90.00
_cell.angle_beta   90.00
_cell.angle_gamma   90.00
#
_symmetry.space_group_name_H-M   'P 1'
#
loop_
_entity.id
_entity.type
_entity.pdbx_description
1 polymer ?
#
loop_
_entity_poly.entity_id
_entity_poly.type
_entity_poly.pdbx_seq_one_letter_code
_entity_poly.pdbx_strand_id
1 'polypeptide(L)'
;MKGLLALFRPLRDFFVKHPAVLSGYIIYAYFFITTMGFYRDIKESHFKNFNIFERFDALIWMWLLALALVKIIQYRGRLSEQEKKQLEHKKQLELKEAQLSTAHQMIRTLQHQINNPLTIILLYIQRAVREAQSSPALLEHLTRVKEGAERISTTLREFSTAQGIETVESPVGSMAKPLQPHDQSRTVDETGSA
;
A
#
# COMPACT_ATOMS: atom_id res chain seq x y z
N MET A 1 19.82 -42.58 12.16
CA MET A 1 19.17 -42.03 10.94
C MET A 1 18.31 -40.78 11.21
N LYS A 2 18.69 -39.85 12.11
CA LYS A 2 17.95 -38.55 12.31
C LYS A 2 18.78 -37.31 11.98
N GLY A 3 20.11 -37.40 11.92
CA GLY A 3 21.01 -36.28 11.58
C GLY A 3 21.07 -35.95 10.07
N LEU A 4 20.85 -36.93 9.20
CA LEU A 4 20.97 -36.76 7.74
C LEU A 4 19.86 -35.83 7.19
N LEU A 5 18.65 -35.92 7.72
CA LEU A 5 17.51 -35.05 7.37
C LEU A 5 17.66 -33.60 7.85
N ALA A 6 18.43 -33.35 8.91
CA ALA A 6 18.67 -32.00 9.43
C ALA A 6 19.66 -31.21 8.54
N LEU A 7 20.64 -31.89 7.96
CA LEU A 7 21.56 -31.33 6.95
C LEU A 7 20.84 -31.03 5.63
N PHE A 8 19.80 -31.76 5.28
CA PHE A 8 19.04 -31.51 4.04
C PHE A 8 18.18 -30.25 4.07
N ARG A 9 17.82 -29.68 5.24
CA ARG A 9 17.04 -28.42 5.31
C ARG A 9 17.78 -27.21 4.74
N PRO A 10 19.00 -26.87 5.19
CA PRO A 10 19.74 -25.74 4.63
C PRO A 10 20.12 -25.97 3.16
N LEU A 11 20.42 -27.22 2.76
CA LEU A 11 20.63 -27.53 1.34
C LEU A 11 19.35 -27.36 0.53
N ARG A 12 18.19 -27.81 1.02
CA ARG A 12 16.91 -27.62 0.33
C ARG A 12 16.57 -26.14 0.17
N ASP A 13 16.74 -25.35 1.22
CA ASP A 13 16.50 -23.90 1.14
C ASP A 13 17.50 -23.21 0.20
N PHE A 14 18.76 -23.66 0.16
CA PHE A 14 19.75 -23.19 -0.81
C PHE A 14 19.40 -23.59 -2.26
N PHE A 15 18.95 -24.81 -2.50
CA PHE A 15 18.51 -25.29 -3.81
C PHE A 15 17.20 -24.64 -4.28
N VAL A 16 16.29 -24.31 -3.35
CA VAL A 16 15.08 -23.52 -3.63
C VAL A 16 15.43 -22.07 -3.95
N LYS A 17 16.47 -21.51 -3.30
CA LYS A 17 16.95 -20.14 -3.54
C LYS A 17 17.78 -20.02 -4.83
N HIS A 18 18.50 -21.08 -5.23
CA HIS A 18 19.37 -21.11 -6.41
C HIS A 18 19.09 -22.32 -7.33
N PRO A 19 17.91 -22.36 -7.99
CA PRO A 19 17.51 -23.46 -8.87
C PRO A 19 18.42 -23.63 -10.09
N ALA A 20 19.05 -22.55 -10.55
CA ALA A 20 20.02 -22.57 -11.65
C ALA A 20 21.29 -23.37 -11.30
N VAL A 21 21.67 -23.41 -10.03
CA VAL A 21 22.83 -24.18 -9.57
C VAL A 21 22.48 -25.67 -9.55
N LEU A 22 21.26 -26.01 -9.12
CA LEU A 22 20.77 -27.40 -9.14
C LEU A 22 20.67 -27.95 -10.57
N SER A 23 20.09 -27.18 -11.50
CA SER A 23 20.02 -27.60 -12.90
C SER A 23 21.41 -27.75 -13.51
N GLY A 24 22.35 -26.86 -13.17
CA GLY A 24 23.76 -26.98 -13.55
C GLY A 24 24.40 -28.29 -13.07
N TYR A 25 24.20 -28.67 -11.81
CA TYR A 25 24.70 -29.94 -11.26
C TYR A 25 24.10 -31.17 -11.96
N ILE A 26 22.80 -31.15 -12.25
CA ILE A 26 22.11 -32.27 -12.93
C ILE A 26 22.61 -32.41 -14.37
N ILE A 27 22.77 -31.30 -15.09
CA ILE A 27 23.32 -31.29 -16.45
C ILE A 27 24.76 -31.79 -16.47
N TYR A 28 25.60 -31.33 -15.52
CA TYR A 28 27.00 -31.79 -15.42
C TYR A 28 27.12 -33.26 -15.07
N ALA A 29 26.31 -33.76 -14.14
CA ALA A 29 26.31 -35.18 -13.76
C ALA A 29 25.90 -36.07 -14.94
N TYR A 30 24.88 -35.65 -15.70
CA TYR A 30 24.47 -36.37 -16.91
C TYR A 30 25.56 -36.33 -17.99
N PHE A 31 26.15 -35.16 -18.26
CA PHE A 31 27.25 -35.02 -19.21
C PHE A 31 28.40 -35.95 -18.85
N PHE A 32 28.79 -36.00 -17.58
CA PHE A 32 29.85 -36.88 -17.09
C PHE A 32 29.55 -38.37 -17.31
N ILE A 33 28.34 -38.83 -17.00
CA ILE A 33 27.92 -40.23 -17.21
C ILE A 33 27.91 -40.57 -18.69
N THR A 34 27.37 -39.68 -19.53
CA THR A 34 27.31 -39.87 -20.98
C THR A 34 28.71 -39.87 -21.61
N THR A 35 29.62 -39.01 -21.16
CA THR A 35 31.04 -39.00 -21.60
C THR A 35 31.77 -40.27 -21.16
N MET A 36 31.52 -40.79 -19.95
CA MET A 36 32.09 -42.06 -19.50
C MET A 36 31.60 -43.24 -20.36
N GLY A 37 30.30 -43.29 -20.66
CA GLY A 37 29.72 -44.32 -21.53
C GLY A 37 30.26 -44.24 -22.96
N PHE A 38 30.46 -43.02 -23.46
CA PHE A 38 31.11 -42.78 -24.75
C PHE A 38 32.58 -43.24 -24.77
N TYR A 39 33.33 -42.97 -23.70
CA TYR A 39 34.73 -43.38 -23.59
C TYR A 39 34.88 -44.91 -23.50
N ARG A 40 33.95 -45.59 -22.81
CA ARG A 40 33.90 -47.06 -22.75
C ARG A 40 33.63 -47.66 -24.14
N ASP A 41 32.66 -47.10 -24.87
CA ASP A 41 32.29 -47.61 -26.19
C ASP A 41 33.34 -47.32 -27.27
N ILE A 42 34.06 -46.20 -27.20
CA ILE A 42 35.24 -45.94 -28.06
C ILE A 42 36.32 -47.00 -27.84
N LYS A 43 36.52 -47.42 -26.59
CA LYS A 43 37.56 -48.38 -26.22
C LYS A 43 37.20 -49.81 -26.62
N GLU A 44 35.91 -50.16 -26.64
CA GLU A 44 35.42 -51.50 -27.01
C GLU A 44 35.06 -51.67 -28.49
N SER A 45 34.70 -50.60 -29.22
CA SER A 45 34.25 -50.69 -30.61
C SER A 45 35.13 -49.89 -31.56
N HIS A 46 35.89 -50.58 -32.42
CA HIS A 46 36.61 -49.94 -33.52
C HIS A 46 35.62 -49.39 -34.57
N PHE A 47 35.31 -48.10 -34.45
CA PHE A 47 34.87 -47.18 -35.53
C PHE A 47 33.76 -47.63 -36.50
N LYS A 48 32.77 -48.44 -36.08
CA LYS A 48 31.56 -48.65 -36.89
C LYS A 48 30.30 -48.20 -36.16
N ASN A 49 29.76 -47.09 -36.64
CA ASN A 49 28.48 -46.45 -36.31
C ASN A 49 28.45 -45.62 -35.01
N PHE A 50 29.04 -44.42 -35.08
CA PHE A 50 28.90 -43.39 -34.07
C PHE A 50 27.56 -42.64 -34.21
N ASN A 51 26.53 -43.04 -33.48
CA ASN A 51 25.30 -42.23 -33.26
C ASN A 51 25.52 -41.21 -32.14
N ILE A 52 26.40 -40.23 -32.37
CA ILE A 52 26.69 -39.16 -31.40
C ILE A 52 25.42 -38.30 -31.15
N PHE A 53 24.63 -38.04 -32.18
CA PHE A 53 23.41 -37.23 -32.04
C PHE A 53 22.36 -37.87 -31.12
N GLU A 54 22.22 -39.19 -31.14
CA GLU A 54 21.21 -39.92 -30.35
C GLU A 54 21.53 -39.93 -28.85
N ARG A 55 22.82 -39.88 -28.48
CA ARG A 55 23.24 -39.83 -27.07
C ARG A 55 23.26 -38.43 -26.47
N PHE A 56 23.39 -37.39 -27.30
CA PHE A 56 23.48 -36.01 -26.85
C PHE A 56 22.19 -35.20 -27.03
N ASP A 57 21.13 -35.76 -27.66
CA ASP A 57 19.83 -35.09 -27.83
C ASP A 57 19.19 -34.66 -26.50
N ALA A 58 19.30 -35.50 -25.46
CA ALA A 58 18.80 -35.19 -24.12
C ALA A 58 19.49 -33.98 -23.47
N LEU A 59 20.70 -33.61 -23.90
CA LEU A 59 21.45 -32.48 -23.36
C LEU A 59 20.79 -31.15 -23.75
N ILE A 60 20.30 -31.05 -24.98
CA ILE A 60 19.59 -29.87 -25.50
C ILE A 60 18.26 -29.71 -24.74
N TRP A 61 17.53 -30.80 -24.55
CA TRP A 61 16.27 -30.80 -23.80
C TRP A 61 16.45 -30.42 -22.32
N MET A 62 17.50 -30.91 -21.66
CA MET A 62 17.78 -30.52 -20.27
C MET A 62 18.17 -29.05 -20.12
N TRP A 63 18.93 -28.49 -21.07
CA TRP A 63 19.24 -27.07 -21.08
C TRP A 63 17.99 -26.20 -21.24
N LEU A 64 17.10 -26.60 -22.13
CA LEU A 64 15.81 -25.91 -22.33
C LEU A 64 14.94 -25.98 -21.07
N LEU A 65 14.87 -27.14 -20.44
CA LEU A 65 14.15 -27.34 -19.17
C LEU A 65 14.73 -26.47 -18.04
N ALA A 66 16.06 -26.39 -17.95
CA ALA A 66 16.75 -25.54 -16.99
C ALA A 66 16.43 -24.05 -17.18
N LEU A 67 16.46 -23.56 -18.42
CA LEU A 67 16.09 -22.19 -18.74
C LEU A 67 14.62 -21.90 -18.39
N ALA A 68 13.71 -22.83 -18.70
CA ALA A 68 12.30 -22.71 -18.36
C ALA A 68 12.08 -22.63 -16.83
N LEU A 69 12.77 -23.48 -16.06
CA LEU A 69 12.70 -23.49 -14.60
C LEU A 69 13.25 -22.20 -13.99
N VAL A 70 14.35 -21.66 -14.50
CA VAL A 70 14.88 -20.38 -14.02
C VAL A 70 13.89 -19.25 -14.31
N LYS A 71 13.29 -19.22 -15.51
CA LYS A 71 12.29 -18.21 -15.88
C LYS A 71 11.05 -18.27 -15.01
N ILE A 72 10.52 -19.45 -14.70
CA ILE A 72 9.29 -19.56 -13.90
C ILE A 72 9.52 -19.12 -12.45
N ILE A 73 10.71 -19.39 -11.90
CA ILE A 73 11.06 -18.98 -10.54
C ILE A 73 11.32 -17.47 -10.47
N GLN A 74 12.02 -16.90 -11.45
CA GLN A 74 12.17 -15.44 -11.56
C GLN A 74 10.81 -14.74 -11.67
N TYR A 75 9.90 -15.29 -12.45
CA TYR A 75 8.55 -14.73 -12.60
C TYR A 75 7.77 -14.77 -11.28
N ARG A 76 7.76 -15.91 -10.59
CA ARG A 76 7.14 -16.03 -9.26
C ARG A 76 7.76 -15.10 -8.22
N GLY A 77 9.08 -14.93 -8.25
CA GLY A 77 9.80 -13.99 -7.37
C GLY A 77 9.36 -12.54 -7.59
N ARG A 78 9.32 -12.10 -8.86
CA ARG A 78 8.85 -10.76 -9.21
C ARG A 78 7.40 -10.51 -8.81
N LEU A 79 6.53 -11.49 -9.03
CA LEU A 79 5.12 -11.38 -8.66
C LEU A 79 4.95 -11.24 -7.15
N SER A 80 5.66 -12.05 -6.36
CA SER A 80 5.59 -11.96 -4.89
C SER A 80 6.15 -10.65 -4.35
N GLU A 81 7.20 -10.09 -4.96
CA GLU A 81 7.71 -8.76 -4.59
C GLU A 81 6.72 -7.65 -4.94
N GLN A 82 6.07 -7.73 -6.10
CA GLN A 82 5.04 -6.77 -6.50
C GLN A 82 3.83 -6.82 -5.57
N GLU A 83 3.33 -8.02 -5.25
CA GLU A 83 2.24 -8.21 -4.30
C GLU A 83 2.57 -7.64 -2.92
N LYS A 84 3.80 -7.86 -2.42
CA LYS A 84 4.26 -7.28 -1.16
C LYS A 84 4.29 -5.76 -1.20
N LYS A 85 4.85 -5.16 -2.25
CA LYS A 85 4.88 -3.69 -2.40
C LYS A 85 3.48 -3.10 -2.47
N GLN A 86 2.57 -3.74 -3.20
CA GLN A 86 1.17 -3.31 -3.27
C GLN A 86 0.48 -3.41 -1.91
N LEU A 87 0.73 -4.49 -1.16
CA LEU A 87 0.18 -4.67 0.17
C LEU A 87 0.70 -3.61 1.17
N GLU A 88 2.00 -3.32 1.12
CA GLU A 88 2.60 -2.25 1.94
C GLU A 88 2.00 -0.89 1.60
N HIS A 89 1.83 -0.59 0.31
CA HIS A 89 1.23 0.66 -0.12
C HIS A 89 -0.24 0.77 0.33
N LYS A 90 -1.02 -0.30 0.21
CA LYS A 90 -2.39 -0.36 0.73
C LYS A 90 -2.45 -0.12 2.24
N LYS A 91 -1.58 -0.76 3.02
CA LYS A 91 -1.51 -0.53 4.47
C LYS A 91 -1.17 0.92 4.81
N GLN A 92 -0.26 1.55 4.06
CA GLN A 92 0.07 2.95 4.26
C GLN A 92 -1.12 3.87 3.96
N LEU A 93 -1.87 3.58 2.89
CA LEU A 93 -3.08 4.32 2.54
C LEU A 93 -4.16 4.16 3.62
N GLU A 94 -4.43 2.94 4.08
CA GLU A 94 -5.38 2.67 5.16
C GLU A 94 -5.01 3.41 6.46
N LEU A 95 -3.71 3.45 6.82
CA LEU A 95 -3.25 4.21 7.97
C LEU A 95 -3.46 5.71 7.81
N LYS A 96 -3.20 6.25 6.60
CA LYS A 96 -3.43 7.66 6.30
C LYS A 96 -4.90 8.02 6.33
N GLU A 97 -5.75 7.15 5.80
CA GLU A 97 -7.20 7.29 5.84
C GLU A 97 -7.73 7.26 7.28
N ALA A 98 -7.25 6.32 8.10
CA ALA A 98 -7.60 6.24 9.51
C ALA A 98 -7.14 7.49 10.29
N GLN A 99 -5.94 8.01 10.00
CA GLN A 99 -5.46 9.26 10.59
C GLN A 99 -6.34 10.45 10.20
N LEU A 100 -6.73 10.55 8.93
CA LEU A 100 -7.60 11.61 8.44
C LEU A 100 -9.00 11.52 9.07
N SER A 101 -9.57 10.32 9.12
CA SER A 101 -10.86 10.06 9.77
C SER A 101 -10.83 10.44 11.26
N THR A 102 -9.76 10.07 11.96
CA THR A 102 -9.57 10.43 13.38
C THR A 102 -9.47 11.94 13.56
N ALA A 103 -8.67 12.62 12.73
CA ALA A 103 -8.55 14.08 12.77
C ALA A 103 -9.91 14.75 12.53
N HIS A 104 -10.69 14.24 11.58
CA HIS A 104 -12.03 14.73 11.30
C HIS A 104 -12.97 14.59 12.51
N GLN A 105 -12.95 13.42 13.16
CA GLN A 105 -13.75 13.18 14.37
C GLN A 105 -13.32 14.11 15.51
N MET A 106 -12.02 14.33 15.70
CA MET A 106 -11.49 15.27 16.69
C MET A 106 -11.95 16.70 16.41
N ILE A 107 -11.89 17.18 15.16
CA ILE A 107 -12.37 18.52 14.78
C ILE A 107 -13.84 18.68 15.12
N ARG A 108 -14.67 17.67 14.81
CA ARG A 108 -16.10 17.71 15.12
C ARG A 108 -16.36 17.75 16.63
N THR A 109 -15.63 16.97 17.41
CA THR A 109 -15.71 16.99 18.87
C THR A 109 -15.29 18.35 19.43
N LEU A 110 -14.19 18.92 18.94
CA LEU A 110 -13.73 20.26 19.31
C LEU A 110 -14.78 21.32 18.97
N GLN A 111 -15.39 21.24 17.79
CA GLN A 111 -16.45 22.16 17.38
C GLN A 111 -17.62 22.14 18.36
N HIS A 112 -18.08 20.95 18.77
CA HIS A 112 -19.14 20.83 19.77
C HIS A 112 -18.71 21.36 21.14
N GLN A 113 -17.49 21.03 21.58
CA GLN A 113 -16.96 21.47 22.87
C GLN A 113 -16.70 22.98 22.94
N ILE A 114 -16.42 23.65 21.82
CA ILE A 114 -16.23 25.10 21.73
C ILE A 114 -17.56 25.83 21.56
N ASN A 115 -18.49 25.30 20.77
CA ASN A 115 -19.80 25.93 20.56
C ASN A 115 -20.63 26.03 21.84
N ASN A 116 -20.56 25.04 22.72
CA ASN A 116 -21.29 25.05 24.00
C ASN A 116 -20.93 26.25 24.89
N PRO A 117 -19.65 26.48 25.27
CA PRO A 117 -19.26 27.64 26.05
C PRO A 117 -19.49 28.96 25.29
N LEU A 118 -19.29 29.01 23.97
CA LEU A 118 -19.61 30.22 23.18
C LEU A 118 -21.09 30.58 23.27
N THR A 119 -21.98 29.59 23.22
CA THR A 119 -23.42 29.79 23.36
C THR A 119 -23.77 30.35 24.75
N ILE A 120 -23.14 29.79 25.80
CA ILE A 120 -23.30 30.27 27.17
C ILE A 120 -22.80 31.72 27.29
N ILE A 121 -21.63 32.03 26.74
CA ILE A 121 -21.06 33.38 26.74
C ILE A 121 -21.98 34.36 26.02
N LEU A 122 -22.49 34.01 24.84
CA LEU A 122 -23.43 34.86 24.10
C LEU A 122 -24.73 35.10 24.87
N LEU A 123 -25.26 34.08 25.56
CA LEU A 123 -26.44 34.23 26.43
C LEU A 123 -26.18 35.21 27.59
N TYR A 124 -25.05 35.07 28.28
CA TYR A 124 -24.68 35.99 29.36
C TYR A 124 -24.41 37.41 28.86
N ILE A 125 -23.77 37.57 27.71
CA ILE A 125 -23.55 38.88 27.09
C ILE A 125 -24.89 39.54 26.74
N GLN A 126 -25.82 38.80 26.11
CA GLN A 126 -27.14 39.34 25.81
C GLN A 126 -27.90 39.80 27.06
N ARG A 127 -27.79 39.04 28.16
CA ARG A 127 -28.36 39.44 29.45
C ARG A 127 -27.67 40.68 30.02
N ALA A 128 -26.34 40.70 30.03
CA ALA A 128 -25.56 41.83 30.51
C ALA A 128 -25.82 43.10 29.69
N VAL A 129 -26.00 43.00 28.38
CA VAL A 129 -26.37 44.12 27.49
C VAL A 129 -27.73 44.71 27.88
N ARG A 130 -28.70 43.88 28.26
CA ARG A 130 -30.01 44.36 28.74
C ARG A 130 -29.91 45.08 30.09
N GLU A 131 -29.04 44.61 30.97
CA GLU A 131 -28.82 45.19 32.31
C GLU A 131 -27.92 46.45 32.25
N ALA A 132 -27.03 46.54 31.26
CA ALA A 132 -26.05 47.62 31.09
C ALA A 132 -26.56 48.85 30.32
N GLN A 133 -27.87 48.96 30.05
CA GLN A 133 -28.45 50.09 29.27
C GLN A 133 -28.10 51.47 29.82
N SER A 134 -27.78 51.56 31.11
CA SER A 134 -27.41 52.80 31.81
C SER A 134 -25.95 53.22 31.62
N SER A 135 -25.08 52.35 31.08
CA SER A 135 -23.64 52.59 30.96
C SER A 135 -23.15 52.37 29.53
N PRO A 136 -22.94 53.44 28.73
CA PRO A 136 -22.51 53.32 27.34
C PRO A 136 -21.14 52.67 27.17
N ALA A 137 -20.20 52.90 28.11
CA ALA A 137 -18.88 52.28 28.09
C ALA A 137 -18.94 50.75 28.28
N LEU A 138 -19.83 50.27 29.16
CA LEU A 138 -20.02 48.84 29.41
C LEU A 138 -20.67 48.14 28.21
N LEU A 139 -21.62 48.82 27.56
CA LEU A 139 -22.24 48.38 26.30
C LEU A 139 -21.21 48.20 25.19
N GLU A 140 -20.26 49.12 25.05
CA GLU A 140 -19.18 49.01 24.05
C GLU A 140 -18.29 47.78 24.31
N HIS A 141 -17.87 47.57 25.55
CA HIS A 141 -17.08 46.40 25.93
C HIS A 141 -17.83 45.09 25.67
N LEU A 142 -19.10 44.99 26.04
CA LEU A 142 -19.92 43.81 25.80
C LEU A 142 -20.12 43.54 24.30
N THR A 143 -20.26 44.59 23.49
CA THR A 143 -20.38 44.48 22.03
C THR A 143 -19.08 43.92 21.43
N ARG A 144 -17.91 44.41 21.85
CA ARG A 144 -16.61 43.88 21.40
C ARG A 144 -16.42 42.41 21.77
N VAL A 145 -16.85 41.99 22.97
CA VAL A 145 -16.77 40.58 23.39
C VAL A 145 -17.71 39.70 22.54
N LYS A 146 -18.92 40.19 22.23
CA LYS A 146 -19.87 39.51 21.35
C LYS A 146 -19.27 39.30 19.95
N GLU A 147 -18.73 40.36 19.35
CA GLU A 147 -18.08 40.29 18.03
C GLU A 147 -16.91 39.31 18.02
N GLY A 148 -16.11 39.28 19.09
CA GLY A 148 -15.03 38.32 19.27
C GLY A 148 -15.53 36.87 19.31
N ALA A 149 -16.59 36.60 20.06
CA ALA A 149 -17.22 35.28 20.14
C ALA A 149 -17.80 34.83 18.79
N GLU A 150 -18.45 35.74 18.06
CA GLU A 150 -18.98 35.48 16.72
C GLU A 150 -17.87 35.21 15.71
N ARG A 151 -16.75 35.95 15.75
CA ARG A 151 -15.56 35.69 14.93
C ARG A 151 -14.98 34.30 15.18
N ILE A 152 -14.83 33.88 16.44
CA ILE A 152 -14.32 32.55 16.80
C ILE A 152 -15.25 31.46 16.21
N SER A 153 -16.57 31.63 16.35
CA SER A 153 -17.56 30.70 15.80
C SER A 153 -17.43 30.56 14.27
N THR A 154 -17.32 31.69 13.56
CA THR A 154 -17.18 31.73 12.10
C THR A 154 -15.87 31.08 11.64
N THR A 155 -14.74 31.44 12.24
CA THR A 155 -13.43 30.85 11.88
C THR A 155 -13.40 29.34 12.15
N LEU A 156 -14.02 28.87 13.24
CA LEU A 156 -14.13 27.45 13.55
C LEU A 156 -14.99 26.70 12.51
N ARG A 157 -16.07 27.32 12.04
CA ARG A 157 -16.93 26.78 10.99
C ARG A 157 -16.19 26.71 9.65
N GLU A 158 -15.49 27.78 9.26
CA GLU A 158 -14.69 27.82 8.04
C GLU A 158 -13.55 26.79 8.04
N PHE A 159 -12.86 26.64 9.18
CA PHE A 159 -11.82 25.64 9.35
C PHE A 159 -12.35 24.20 9.20
N SER A 160 -13.55 23.94 9.74
CA SER A 160 -14.26 22.68 9.55
C SER A 160 -14.56 22.47 8.05
N THR A 161 -15.20 23.44 7.39
CA THR A 161 -15.64 23.32 5.99
C THR A 161 -14.50 23.20 4.97
N ALA A 162 -13.41 23.95 5.16
CA ALA A 162 -12.28 23.99 4.23
C ALA A 162 -11.49 22.67 4.14
N GLN A 163 -11.62 21.77 5.12
CA GLN A 163 -10.97 20.45 5.09
C GLN A 163 -11.76 19.37 4.32
N GLY A 164 -12.74 19.75 3.48
CA GLY A 164 -13.45 18.84 2.58
C GLY A 164 -14.80 18.36 3.12
N ILE A 165 -15.61 19.28 3.66
CA ILE A 165 -16.93 18.95 4.20
C ILE A 165 -18.02 19.39 3.22
N GLU A 166 -18.59 18.44 2.46
CA GLU A 166 -19.93 18.61 1.90
C GLU A 166 -20.97 18.48 3.02
N THR A 167 -21.32 19.60 3.63
CA THR A 167 -22.47 19.70 4.53
C THR A 167 -23.71 20.15 3.76
N VAL A 168 -24.81 19.41 3.87
CA VAL A 168 -26.13 19.87 3.39
C VAL A 168 -26.73 20.78 4.46
N GLU A 169 -27.20 21.95 4.03
CA GLU A 169 -27.86 22.91 4.92
C GLU A 169 -29.22 22.42 5.39
N SER A 170 -29.44 22.52 6.70
CA SER A 170 -30.71 22.30 7.37
C SER A 170 -30.96 23.50 8.31
N PRO A 171 -32.22 23.90 8.53
CA PRO A 171 -32.58 25.04 9.38
C PRO A 171 -32.20 24.88 10.87
N VAL A 172 -31.62 23.74 11.28
CA VAL A 172 -31.11 23.50 12.65
C VAL A 172 -29.63 23.07 12.65
N GLY A 173 -28.90 23.35 11.55
CA GLY A 173 -27.50 22.98 11.39
C GLY A 173 -27.31 21.69 10.60
N SER A 174 -26.17 21.63 9.94
CA SER A 174 -25.89 20.71 8.84
C SER A 174 -25.85 19.24 9.25
N MET A 175 -26.57 18.38 8.51
CA MET A 175 -26.42 16.93 8.61
C MET A 175 -25.40 16.43 7.58
N ALA A 176 -24.52 15.53 8.02
CA ALA A 176 -23.52 14.91 7.17
C ALA A 176 -24.20 14.03 6.13
N LYS A 177 -23.91 14.25 4.84
CA LYS A 177 -24.21 13.25 3.82
C LYS A 177 -23.21 12.08 3.98
N PRO A 178 -23.65 10.82 3.86
CA PRO A 178 -22.72 9.72 3.69
C PRO A 178 -21.92 10.00 2.41
N LEU A 179 -20.59 9.84 2.47
CA LEU A 179 -19.71 10.00 1.32
C LEU A 179 -20.27 9.18 0.16
N GLN A 180 -20.66 9.84 -0.93
CA GLN A 180 -20.89 9.13 -2.17
C GLN A 180 -19.54 8.57 -2.63
N PRO A 181 -19.46 7.28 -3.00
CA PRO A 181 -18.24 6.72 -3.56
C PRO A 181 -17.95 7.47 -4.86
N HIS A 182 -16.88 8.25 -4.84
CA HIS A 182 -16.49 9.08 -5.98
C HIS A 182 -16.21 8.18 -7.19
N ASP A 183 -16.95 8.44 -8.26
CA ASP A 183 -16.85 7.88 -9.59
C ASP A 183 -15.39 7.92 -10.09
N GLN A 184 -14.78 6.74 -10.22
CA GLN A 184 -13.46 6.56 -10.84
C GLN A 184 -13.57 6.64 -12.37
N SER A 185 -13.92 7.82 -12.89
CA SER A 185 -13.91 8.04 -14.35
C SER A 185 -13.51 9.47 -14.69
N ARG A 186 -12.36 9.91 -14.16
CA ARG A 186 -11.59 10.97 -14.83
C ARG A 186 -10.30 10.37 -15.35
N THR A 187 -10.42 9.89 -16.58
CA THR A 187 -9.29 9.52 -17.44
C THR A 187 -8.27 10.65 -17.45
N VAL A 188 -7.04 10.28 -17.14
CA VAL A 188 -5.85 11.12 -17.31
C VAL A 188 -5.64 11.25 -18.82
N ASP A 189 -6.11 12.35 -19.41
CA ASP A 189 -5.56 12.82 -20.69
C ASP A 189 -4.23 13.51 -20.38
N GLU A 190 -3.18 12.68 -20.33
CA GLU A 190 -1.81 13.14 -20.47
C GLU A 190 -1.59 13.55 -21.94
N THR A 191 -1.35 14.84 -22.10
CA THR A 191 -0.55 15.50 -23.14
C THR A 191 0.26 14.59 -24.06
N GLY A 192 0.13 14.82 -25.38
CA GLY A 192 1.04 14.28 -26.39
C GLY A 192 1.00 15.02 -27.74
N SER A 193 1.92 15.98 -27.89
CA SER A 193 2.69 16.28 -29.11
C SER A 193 2.22 17.37 -30.10
N ALA A 194 3.21 18.23 -30.38
CA ALA A 194 3.43 19.20 -31.47
C ALA A 194 2.77 20.58 -31.37
#